data_AF-A0A8K0W162-F1
#
_entry.id   AF-A0A8K0W162-F1
#
_cell.length_a   1.000
_cell.length_b   1.000
_cell.length_c   1.000
_cell.angle_alpha   90.00
_cell.angle_beta   90.00
_cell.angle_gamma   90.00
#
_symmetry.space_group_name_H-M   'P 1'
#
loop_
_entity.id
_entity.type
_entity.pdbx_description
1 polymer ?
#
loop_
_entity_poly.entity_id
_entity_poly.type
_entity_poly.pdbx_seq_one_letter_code
_entity_poly.pdbx_strand_id
1 'polypeptide(L)'
;MSKYQSALRALSLRPRTLQRLAPNLTIRSQSSTQTTSPSPSTSASTTTSENLPEYTSFSNPKAQSAWGRKPTMPEPHTLASLSKKLLPANRNTHPPQHSTFPALTAEISNLQLHPTIEAALHIANADLPSAHFLVRHMQAPPAVEGMLLHGILHRAEGDFDNARAWMSDVRDACEGFVPKRKDRGEKLSLDVFGKVGMEGETRSLVAFVYGTEQGQKGGMEGLVDRVERLRKGEGKNGVERRKEEYEVGERIVDELERVLEWCKSKFGEGRWEDARSAWVKNSEEVNEISEKMTSGGEGFRKF
;
A
#
# COMPACT_ATOMS: atom_id res chain seq x y z
N MET A 1 3.76 44.87 0.79
CA MET A 1 2.77 45.45 -0.15
C MET A 1 3.47 45.62 -1.50
N SER A 2 3.05 45.20 -2.69
CA SER A 2 1.86 44.52 -3.21
C SER A 2 2.28 44.00 -4.61
N LYS A 3 2.13 42.70 -4.91
CA LYS A 3 2.15 42.13 -6.27
C LYS A 3 1.27 40.87 -6.39
N TYR A 4 0.12 40.84 -5.72
CA TYR A 4 -0.88 39.78 -5.85
C TYR A 4 -2.27 40.38 -6.11
N GLN A 5 -2.51 40.96 -7.29
CA GLN A 5 -3.83 41.46 -7.69
C GLN A 5 -4.05 41.47 -9.21
N SER A 6 -3.73 40.38 -9.92
CA SER A 6 -4.16 40.30 -11.33
C SER A 6 -4.28 38.86 -11.85
N ALA A 7 -5.25 38.10 -11.32
CA ALA A 7 -5.72 36.86 -11.96
C ALA A 7 -7.10 36.43 -11.42
N LEU A 8 -8.08 37.35 -11.43
CA LEU A 8 -9.49 37.02 -11.19
C LEU A 8 -10.37 37.82 -12.15
N ARG A 9 -10.50 37.34 -13.40
CA ARG A 9 -11.55 37.75 -14.33
C ARG A 9 -11.63 36.75 -15.49
N ALA A 10 -12.41 35.69 -15.32
CA ALA A 10 -13.15 35.02 -16.40
C ALA A 10 -14.04 33.91 -15.82
N LEU A 11 -15.10 34.28 -15.11
CA LEU A 11 -16.28 33.44 -14.92
C LEU A 11 -17.38 34.01 -15.81
N SER A 12 -17.82 33.24 -16.81
CA SER A 12 -19.04 33.51 -17.57
C SER A 12 -19.76 32.20 -17.85
N LEU A 13 -20.67 31.88 -16.92
CA LEU A 13 -22.05 31.45 -17.14
C LEU A 13 -22.36 30.53 -18.34
N ARG A 14 -22.87 29.33 -18.03
CA ARG A 14 -24.17 28.83 -18.54
C ARG A 14 -24.70 27.63 -17.72
N PRO A 15 -25.99 27.60 -17.34
CA PRO A 15 -26.63 26.49 -16.63
C PRO A 15 -27.53 25.64 -17.56
N ARG A 16 -28.06 24.53 -17.01
CA ARG A 16 -29.17 23.62 -17.44
C ARG A 16 -28.67 22.17 -17.67
N THR A 17 -29.32 21.08 -17.27
CA THR A 17 -30.70 20.81 -16.78
C THR A 17 -30.71 19.46 -16.05
N LEU A 18 -31.55 19.34 -15.03
CA LEU A 18 -31.95 18.09 -14.37
C LEU A 18 -32.79 17.21 -15.30
N GLN A 19 -32.59 15.89 -15.28
CA GLN A 19 -33.68 14.95 -15.54
C GLN A 19 -33.50 13.62 -14.79
N ARG A 20 -34.54 13.29 -14.00
CA ARG A 20 -34.83 12.05 -13.28
C ARG A 20 -34.77 10.82 -14.20
N LEU A 21 -34.49 9.65 -13.61
CA LEU A 21 -35.45 8.54 -13.46
C LEU A 21 -34.79 7.36 -12.70
N ALA A 22 -35.35 7.02 -11.54
CA ALA A 22 -35.25 5.69 -10.95
C ALA A 22 -36.43 4.84 -11.45
N PRO A 23 -36.36 3.51 -11.32
CA PRO A 23 -37.29 2.89 -10.38
C PRO A 23 -36.75 1.72 -9.57
N ASN A 24 -37.24 1.69 -8.32
CA ASN A 24 -37.59 0.56 -7.46
C ASN A 24 -37.54 -0.85 -8.06
N LEU A 25 -36.87 -1.76 -7.35
CA LEU A 25 -37.35 -3.12 -7.15
C LEU A 25 -37.20 -3.50 -5.66
N THR A 26 -38.35 -3.79 -5.06
CA THR A 26 -38.52 -4.32 -3.70
C THR A 26 -38.96 -5.78 -3.82
N ILE A 27 -38.71 -6.53 -2.74
CA ILE A 27 -39.34 -7.80 -2.31
C ILE A 27 -38.66 -9.07 -2.84
N ARG A 28 -38.03 -9.86 -1.95
CA ARG A 28 -38.71 -10.95 -1.22
C ARG A 28 -37.79 -11.61 -0.19
N SER A 29 -38.19 -11.51 1.07
CA SER A 29 -37.75 -12.37 2.17
C SER A 29 -38.31 -13.79 2.00
N GLN A 30 -37.49 -14.81 2.27
CA GLN A 30 -37.98 -16.06 2.85
C GLN A 30 -37.05 -16.53 3.96
N SER A 31 -37.64 -16.62 5.13
CA SER A 31 -37.23 -17.33 6.33
C SER A 31 -37.35 -18.83 6.15
N SER A 32 -36.42 -19.62 6.69
CA SER A 32 -36.77 -20.83 7.44
C SER A 32 -35.61 -21.32 8.29
N THR A 33 -35.86 -21.32 9.59
CA THR A 33 -35.24 -22.06 10.68
C THR A 33 -35.03 -23.55 10.37
N GLN A 34 -33.93 -24.14 10.84
CA GLN A 34 -34.01 -25.34 11.71
C GLN A 34 -32.67 -25.65 12.40
N THR A 35 -32.73 -25.52 13.73
CA THR A 35 -31.91 -26.12 14.76
C THR A 35 -31.97 -27.65 14.75
N THR A 36 -30.85 -28.33 14.96
CA THR A 36 -30.74 -29.49 15.89
C THR A 36 -29.27 -29.87 16.08
N SER A 37 -28.78 -29.73 17.31
CA SER A 37 -27.62 -30.47 17.85
C SER A 37 -28.03 -31.91 18.14
N PRO A 38 -27.08 -32.87 18.13
CA PRO A 38 -26.75 -33.50 19.41
C PRO A 38 -25.26 -33.91 19.57
N SER A 39 -24.80 -33.85 20.81
CA SER A 39 -23.70 -34.65 21.39
C SER A 39 -24.32 -35.47 22.55
N PRO A 40 -23.61 -36.36 23.27
CA PRO A 40 -22.35 -37.07 23.00
C PRO A 40 -22.50 -38.60 23.16
N SER A 41 -21.52 -39.40 22.71
CA SER A 41 -21.37 -40.77 23.22
C SER A 41 -19.90 -41.15 23.35
N THR A 42 -19.54 -41.42 24.59
CA THR A 42 -18.30 -41.97 25.13
C THR A 42 -18.13 -43.42 24.70
N SER A 43 -16.91 -43.79 24.29
CA SER A 43 -16.42 -45.16 24.47
C SER A 43 -14.90 -45.18 24.55
N ALA A 44 -14.43 -45.62 25.71
CA ALA A 44 -13.04 -45.95 25.97
C ALA A 44 -12.68 -47.25 25.24
N SER A 45 -11.43 -47.37 24.77
CA SER A 45 -10.85 -48.66 24.40
C SER A 45 -9.35 -48.64 24.65
N THR A 46 -9.00 -49.49 25.61
CA THR A 46 -7.69 -49.96 26.04
C THR A 46 -6.85 -50.49 24.86
N THR A 47 -5.58 -50.10 24.78
CA THR A 47 -4.56 -50.84 24.00
C THR A 47 -3.22 -50.86 24.73
N THR A 48 -2.99 -52.05 25.30
CA THR A 48 -1.76 -52.84 25.43
C THR A 48 -0.39 -52.21 25.18
N SER A 49 0.45 -52.37 26.21
CA SER A 49 1.91 -52.29 26.25
C SER A 49 2.60 -53.18 25.22
N GLU A 50 3.48 -52.61 24.38
CA GLU A 50 4.50 -53.35 23.62
C GLU A 50 5.91 -52.83 23.94
N ASN A 51 6.80 -53.81 24.17
CA ASN A 51 8.19 -53.68 24.57
C ASN A 51 9.06 -53.06 23.46
N LEU A 52 9.91 -52.10 23.82
CA LEU A 52 11.01 -51.60 23.00
C LEU A 52 12.30 -52.36 23.31
N PRO A 53 13.05 -52.87 22.32
CA PRO A 53 14.36 -53.50 22.54
C PRO A 53 15.47 -52.45 22.74
N GLU A 54 16.40 -52.78 23.63
CA GLU A 54 17.63 -52.03 23.97
C GLU A 54 18.45 -51.68 22.73
N TYR A 55 18.66 -50.38 22.52
CA TYR A 55 19.59 -49.87 21.51
C TYR A 55 21.01 -49.83 22.10
N THR A 56 21.86 -50.73 21.63
CA THR A 56 23.27 -50.81 21.99
C THR A 56 24.06 -49.68 21.34
N SER A 57 24.83 -48.94 22.15
CA SER A 57 25.65 -47.82 21.72
C SER A 57 26.90 -48.28 20.96
N PHE A 58 26.93 -48.09 19.64
CA PHE A 58 28.17 -48.15 18.86
C PHE A 58 28.73 -46.75 18.65
N SER A 59 29.70 -46.37 19.47
CA SER A 59 30.46 -45.13 19.34
C SER A 59 31.47 -45.24 18.20
N ASN A 60 31.23 -44.55 17.08
CA ASN A 60 32.16 -44.45 15.96
C ASN A 60 33.06 -43.19 16.13
N PRO A 61 34.37 -43.32 16.38
CA PRO A 61 35.26 -42.20 16.70
C PRO A 61 35.63 -41.29 15.49
N LYS A 62 35.09 -41.54 14.29
CA LYS A 62 35.29 -40.65 13.12
C LYS A 62 34.20 -39.58 12.91
N ALA A 63 33.16 -39.54 13.75
CA ALA A 63 32.07 -38.56 13.64
C ALA A 63 32.29 -37.26 14.44
N GLN A 64 33.45 -37.06 15.07
CA GLN A 64 33.68 -35.97 16.03
C GLN A 64 34.23 -34.66 15.43
N SER A 65 34.55 -34.59 14.13
CA SER A 65 35.11 -33.37 13.52
C SER A 65 34.09 -32.44 12.84
N ALA A 66 32.80 -32.77 12.83
CA ALA A 66 31.75 -31.97 12.19
C ALA A 66 30.88 -31.14 13.17
N TRP A 67 31.06 -31.30 14.49
CA TRP A 67 30.21 -30.67 15.52
C TRP A 67 30.71 -29.29 16.01
N GLY A 68 31.70 -28.70 15.32
CA GLY A 68 32.37 -27.47 15.75
C GLY A 68 31.77 -26.15 15.26
N ARG A 69 30.79 -26.15 14.35
CA ARG A 69 30.07 -24.92 13.98
C ARG A 69 28.76 -24.88 14.74
N LYS A 70 28.70 -24.06 15.81
CA LYS A 70 27.40 -23.62 16.34
C LYS A 70 26.59 -23.09 15.15
N PRO A 71 25.32 -23.48 14.97
CA PRO A 71 24.44 -22.82 14.03
C PRO A 71 24.44 -21.35 14.38
N THR A 72 25.05 -20.51 13.54
CA THR A 72 24.95 -19.07 13.69
C THR A 72 23.49 -18.76 13.41
N MET A 73 22.76 -18.30 14.42
CA MET A 73 21.43 -17.74 14.21
C MET A 73 21.54 -16.71 13.09
N PRO A 74 20.66 -16.76 12.08
CA PRO A 74 20.69 -15.74 11.03
C PRO A 74 20.60 -14.36 11.69
N GLU A 75 21.42 -13.42 11.22
CA GLU A 75 21.37 -12.05 11.73
C GLU A 75 19.95 -11.51 11.60
N PRO A 76 19.45 -10.79 12.63
CA PRO A 76 18.11 -10.23 12.59
C PRO A 76 17.97 -9.28 11.40
N HIS A 77 16.79 -9.28 10.78
CA HIS A 77 16.49 -8.36 9.71
C HIS A 77 16.55 -6.91 10.20
N THR A 78 16.98 -6.02 9.31
CA THR A 78 16.99 -4.57 9.52
C THR A 78 16.27 -3.91 8.35
N LEU A 79 15.86 -2.65 8.50
CA LEU A 79 15.27 -1.90 7.39
C LEU A 79 16.20 -1.90 6.17
N ALA A 80 17.52 -1.72 6.37
CA ALA A 80 18.50 -1.75 5.30
C ALA A 80 18.59 -3.13 4.62
N SER A 81 18.66 -4.22 5.39
CA SER A 81 18.78 -5.57 4.82
C SER A 81 17.52 -6.01 4.09
N LEU A 82 16.34 -5.68 4.61
CA LEU A 82 15.06 -5.92 3.93
C LEU A 82 14.91 -5.05 2.68
N SER A 83 15.18 -3.74 2.75
CA SER A 83 15.08 -2.84 1.58
C SER A 83 15.94 -3.35 0.42
N LYS A 84 17.19 -3.73 0.71
CA LYS A 84 18.14 -4.27 -0.28
C LYS A 84 17.64 -5.55 -0.94
N LYS A 85 16.91 -6.39 -0.20
CA LYS A 85 16.36 -7.65 -0.69
C LYS A 85 15.06 -7.47 -1.47
N LEU A 86 14.16 -6.63 -0.97
CA LEU A 86 12.78 -6.51 -1.45
C LEU A 86 12.67 -5.58 -2.66
N LEU A 87 13.39 -4.45 -2.68
CA LEU A 87 13.28 -3.45 -3.76
C LEU A 87 13.56 -4.03 -5.15
N PRO A 88 14.63 -4.82 -5.39
CA PRO A 88 14.88 -5.38 -6.73
C PRO A 88 13.79 -6.35 -7.22
N ALA A 89 13.02 -6.93 -6.30
CA ALA A 89 11.92 -7.83 -6.61
C ALA A 89 10.59 -7.09 -6.88
N ASN A 90 10.49 -5.82 -6.51
CA ASN A 90 9.30 -4.98 -6.65
C ASN A 90 9.11 -4.49 -8.10
N ARG A 91 8.79 -5.40 -9.03
CA ARG A 91 8.51 -5.00 -10.42
C ARG A 91 7.06 -4.60 -10.61
N ASN A 92 6.11 -5.35 -10.04
CA ASN A 92 4.66 -5.08 -10.07
C ASN A 92 4.12 -4.58 -11.42
N THR A 93 4.76 -4.97 -12.53
CA THR A 93 4.31 -4.71 -13.91
C THR A 93 3.02 -5.47 -14.20
N HIS A 94 2.80 -6.57 -13.48
CA HIS A 94 1.59 -7.38 -13.43
C HIS A 94 1.05 -7.47 -12.00
N PRO A 95 -0.26 -7.71 -11.81
CA PRO A 95 -0.83 -7.90 -10.48
C PRO A 95 -0.20 -9.11 -9.79
N PRO A 96 0.40 -8.95 -8.60
CA PRO A 96 0.90 -10.08 -7.84
C PRO A 96 -0.27 -10.92 -7.32
N GLN A 97 -0.07 -12.23 -7.23
CA GLN A 97 -1.07 -13.16 -6.67
C GLN A 97 -0.82 -13.46 -5.19
N HIS A 98 0.43 -13.31 -4.75
CA HIS A 98 0.90 -13.56 -3.39
C HIS A 98 2.18 -12.77 -3.14
N SER A 99 2.58 -12.68 -1.86
CA SER A 99 3.85 -12.06 -1.50
C SER A 99 5.04 -12.82 -2.10
N THR A 100 6.04 -12.08 -2.57
CA THR A 100 7.26 -12.61 -3.18
C THR A 100 8.06 -13.46 -2.20
N PHE A 101 8.14 -13.01 -0.94
CA PHE A 101 8.80 -13.72 0.14
C PHE A 101 7.85 -13.81 1.35
N PRO A 102 6.98 -14.84 1.40
CA PRO A 102 6.00 -14.97 2.49
C PRO A 102 6.64 -15.06 3.88
N ALA A 103 7.81 -15.68 3.99
CA ALA A 103 8.56 -15.78 5.24
C ALA A 103 9.03 -14.41 5.79
N LEU A 104 9.09 -13.37 4.95
CA LEU A 104 9.51 -12.04 5.37
C LEU A 104 8.35 -11.15 5.83
N THR A 105 7.09 -11.55 5.63
CA THR A 105 5.93 -10.75 6.07
C THR A 105 5.96 -10.48 7.57
N ALA A 106 6.18 -11.52 8.39
CA ALA A 106 6.28 -11.36 9.84
C ALA A 106 7.53 -10.57 10.25
N GLU A 107 8.64 -10.77 9.54
CA GLU A 107 9.90 -10.07 9.80
C GLU A 107 9.79 -8.57 9.52
N ILE A 108 9.05 -8.17 8.48
CA ILE A 108 8.77 -6.76 8.17
C ILE A 108 8.05 -6.10 9.36
N SER A 109 6.96 -6.70 9.86
CA SER A 109 6.22 -6.14 11.00
C SER A 109 6.99 -6.20 12.32
N ASN A 110 7.88 -7.18 12.49
CA ASN A 110 8.73 -7.30 13.68
C ASN A 110 9.75 -6.15 13.81
N LEU A 111 10.06 -5.43 12.72
CA LEU A 111 10.89 -4.22 12.78
C LEU A 111 10.19 -3.07 13.50
N GLN A 112 8.85 -3.08 13.57
CA GLN A 112 8.02 -2.05 14.20
C GLN A 112 8.43 -0.64 13.75
N LEU A 113 8.42 -0.42 12.44
CA LEU A 113 8.80 0.85 11.83
C LEU A 113 7.62 1.83 11.82
N HIS A 114 7.83 3.04 11.29
CA HIS A 114 6.73 3.90 10.88
C HIS A 114 5.76 3.11 9.95
N PRO A 115 4.42 3.13 10.16
CA PRO A 115 3.48 2.36 9.35
C PRO A 115 3.59 2.62 7.85
N THR A 116 3.97 3.84 7.45
CA THR A 116 4.31 4.16 6.06
C THR A 116 5.53 3.40 5.54
N ILE A 117 6.60 3.29 6.32
CA ILE A 117 7.81 2.54 5.94
C ILE A 117 7.47 1.04 5.90
N GLU A 118 6.74 0.53 6.89
CA GLU A 118 6.27 -0.86 6.92
C GLU A 118 5.39 -1.18 5.69
N ALA A 119 4.43 -0.31 5.36
CA ALA A 119 3.59 -0.47 4.18
C ALA A 119 4.40 -0.49 2.87
N ALA A 120 5.42 0.37 2.75
CA ALA A 120 6.32 0.36 1.60
C ALA A 120 7.11 -0.96 1.48
N LEU A 121 7.58 -1.54 2.60
CA LEU A 121 8.22 -2.86 2.59
C LEU A 121 7.25 -3.97 2.20
N HIS A 122 6.00 -3.93 2.68
CA HIS A 122 4.98 -4.89 2.26
C HIS A 122 4.65 -4.77 0.76
N ILE A 123 4.53 -3.56 0.21
CA ILE A 123 4.38 -3.35 -1.24
C ILE A 123 5.59 -3.92 -2.00
N ALA A 124 6.81 -3.69 -1.51
CA ALA A 124 8.02 -4.23 -2.12
C ALA A 124 8.05 -5.77 -2.09
N ASN A 125 7.46 -6.38 -1.05
CA ASN A 125 7.28 -7.81 -0.92
C ASN A 125 6.04 -8.34 -1.66
N ALA A 126 5.30 -7.51 -2.40
CA ALA A 126 3.99 -7.86 -2.99
C ALA A 126 2.96 -8.40 -1.98
N ASP A 127 3.13 -8.08 -0.70
CA ASP A 127 2.20 -8.40 0.39
C ASP A 127 1.13 -7.31 0.49
N LEU A 128 0.30 -7.23 -0.54
CA LEU A 128 -0.69 -6.17 -0.68
C LEU A 128 -1.75 -6.16 0.45
N PRO A 129 -2.21 -7.30 1.00
CA PRO A 129 -3.15 -7.28 2.14
C PRO A 129 -2.58 -6.56 3.37
N SER A 130 -1.34 -6.84 3.75
CA SER A 130 -0.68 -6.17 4.88
C SER A 130 -0.48 -4.68 4.59
N ALA A 131 -0.06 -4.33 3.37
CA ALA A 131 0.07 -2.92 2.97
C ALA A 131 -1.28 -2.18 3.02
N HIS A 132 -2.34 -2.78 2.49
CA HIS A 132 -3.70 -2.23 2.48
C HIS A 132 -4.21 -1.98 3.92
N PHE A 133 -3.94 -2.93 4.83
CA PHE A 133 -4.28 -2.78 6.25
C PHE A 133 -3.63 -1.54 6.88
N LEU A 134 -2.41 -1.20 6.51
CA LEU A 134 -1.69 -0.05 7.05
C LEU A 134 -2.16 1.25 6.40
N VAL A 135 -2.18 1.34 5.07
CA VAL A 135 -2.48 2.60 4.35
C VAL A 135 -3.92 3.07 4.50
N ARG A 136 -4.86 2.19 4.87
CA ARG A 136 -6.24 2.59 5.18
C ARG A 136 -6.36 3.49 6.43
N HIS A 137 -5.32 3.59 7.25
CA HIS A 137 -5.27 4.49 8.41
C HIS A 137 -4.51 5.81 8.10
N MET A 138 -4.10 6.02 6.84
CA MET A 138 -3.32 7.17 6.37
C MET A 138 -3.93 7.73 5.08
N GLN A 139 -5.24 7.99 5.12
CA GLN A 139 -6.07 8.31 3.95
C GLN A 139 -6.26 9.81 3.69
N ALA A 140 -5.68 10.68 4.53
CA ALA A 140 -5.85 12.12 4.45
C ALA A 140 -4.58 12.89 4.88
N PRO A 141 -4.43 14.16 4.46
CA PRO A 141 -3.37 15.03 4.95
C PRO A 141 -3.39 15.12 6.49
N PRO A 142 -2.23 15.16 7.16
CA PRO A 142 -0.91 15.35 6.57
C PRO A 142 -0.20 14.08 6.07
N ALA A 143 -0.82 12.89 6.14
CA ALA A 143 -0.18 11.61 5.82
C ALA A 143 -0.09 11.32 4.30
N VAL A 144 0.48 12.25 3.55
CA VAL A 144 0.56 12.18 2.07
C VAL A 144 1.41 11.02 1.56
N GLU A 145 2.38 10.54 2.35
CA GLU A 145 3.18 9.36 2.01
C GLU A 145 2.33 8.09 2.04
N GLY A 146 1.45 7.95 3.05
CA GLY A 146 0.50 6.85 3.12
C GLY A 146 -0.52 6.90 1.98
N MET A 147 -1.01 8.10 1.65
CA MET A 147 -1.89 8.32 0.49
C MET A 147 -1.21 7.94 -0.83
N LEU A 148 0.08 8.28 -0.99
CA LEU A 148 0.87 7.92 -2.18
C LEU A 148 1.05 6.41 -2.29
N LEU A 149 1.40 5.74 -1.19
CA LEU A 149 1.51 4.28 -1.14
C LEU A 149 0.17 3.60 -1.45
N HIS A 150 -0.96 4.20 -1.06
CA HIS A 150 -2.29 3.71 -1.43
C HIS A 150 -2.51 3.74 -2.95
N GLY A 151 -2.10 4.82 -3.62
CA GLY A 151 -2.13 4.90 -5.08
C GLY A 151 -1.20 3.88 -5.75
N ILE A 152 0.00 3.68 -5.20
CA ILE A 152 0.97 2.68 -5.68
C ILE A 152 0.41 1.26 -5.54
N LEU A 153 -0.25 0.98 -4.41
CA LEU A 153 -0.89 -0.29 -4.11
C LEU A 153 -1.98 -0.62 -5.14
N HIS A 154 -2.93 0.29 -5.36
CA HIS A 154 -3.99 0.06 -6.35
C HIS A 154 -3.45 -0.07 -7.78
N ARG A 155 -2.37 0.64 -8.13
CA ARG A 155 -1.69 0.42 -9.41
C ARG A 155 -1.11 -1.00 -9.49
N ALA A 156 -0.53 -1.51 -8.40
CA ALA A 156 -0.05 -2.89 -8.35
C ALA A 156 -1.19 -3.88 -8.57
N GLU A 157 -2.34 -3.69 -7.93
CA GLU A 157 -3.57 -4.52 -8.10
C GLU A 157 -4.16 -4.44 -9.51
N GLY A 158 -3.97 -3.32 -10.20
CA GLY A 158 -4.55 -3.05 -11.52
C GLY A 158 -5.83 -2.23 -11.47
N ASP A 159 -6.16 -1.66 -10.31
CA ASP A 159 -7.20 -0.65 -10.18
C ASP A 159 -6.63 0.74 -10.51
N PHE A 160 -6.50 0.99 -11.81
CA PHE A 160 -5.85 2.20 -12.31
C PHE A 160 -6.66 3.46 -12.05
N ASP A 161 -7.98 3.38 -12.00
CA ASP A 161 -8.84 4.54 -11.73
C ASP A 161 -8.70 4.99 -10.28
N ASN A 162 -8.69 4.05 -9.34
CA ASN A 162 -8.39 4.38 -7.94
C ASN A 162 -6.96 4.85 -7.75
N ALA A 163 -5.99 4.23 -8.44
CA ALA A 163 -4.61 4.70 -8.40
C ALA A 163 -4.52 6.18 -8.80
N ARG A 164 -5.11 6.58 -9.94
CA ARG A 164 -5.12 8.00 -10.38
C ARG A 164 -5.81 8.92 -9.39
N ALA A 165 -6.93 8.48 -8.81
CA ALA A 165 -7.66 9.28 -7.84
C ALA A 165 -6.81 9.58 -6.59
N TRP A 166 -6.12 8.58 -6.05
CA TRP A 166 -5.17 8.77 -4.94
C TRP A 166 -3.99 9.66 -5.30
N MET A 167 -3.39 9.44 -6.47
CA MET A 167 -2.28 10.24 -6.97
C MET A 167 -2.69 11.72 -7.13
N SER A 168 -3.92 11.99 -7.61
CA SER A 168 -4.45 13.35 -7.67
C SER A 168 -4.66 13.97 -6.29
N ASP A 169 -5.19 13.20 -5.33
CA ASP A 169 -5.38 13.66 -3.95
C ASP A 169 -4.04 14.05 -3.30
N VAL A 170 -2.98 13.27 -3.55
CA VAL A 170 -1.61 13.55 -3.08
C VAL A 170 -1.07 14.84 -3.68
N ARG A 171 -1.24 15.04 -4.99
CA ARG A 171 -0.83 16.28 -5.67
C ARG A 171 -1.54 17.50 -5.08
N ASP A 172 -2.86 17.43 -4.91
CA ASP A 172 -3.64 18.52 -4.35
C ASP A 172 -3.15 18.89 -2.95
N ALA A 173 -2.93 17.89 -2.08
CA ALA A 173 -2.39 18.09 -0.74
C ALA A 173 -0.98 18.70 -0.74
N CYS A 174 -0.09 18.24 -1.62
CA CYS A 174 1.26 18.79 -1.80
C CYS A 174 1.27 20.24 -2.31
N GLU A 175 0.22 20.66 -3.01
CA GLU A 175 0.00 22.05 -3.43
C GLU A 175 -0.79 22.89 -2.39
N GLY A 176 -1.08 22.30 -1.23
CA GLY A 176 -1.76 22.93 -0.11
C GLY A 176 -3.27 23.02 -0.25
N PHE A 177 -3.88 22.29 -1.18
CA PHE A 177 -5.33 22.22 -1.32
C PHE A 177 -5.90 21.04 -0.53
N VAL A 178 -7.15 21.16 -0.09
CA VAL A 178 -7.89 20.00 0.43
C VAL A 178 -8.19 19.08 -0.77
N PRO A 179 -7.82 17.78 -0.71
CA PRO A 179 -8.09 16.84 -1.79
C PRO A 179 -9.55 16.88 -2.28
N LYS A 180 -9.78 16.84 -3.59
CA LYS A 180 -11.12 16.93 -4.24
C LYS A 180 -11.88 18.26 -4.04
N ARG A 181 -11.23 19.26 -3.45
CA ARG A 181 -11.82 20.59 -3.21
C ARG A 181 -10.99 21.74 -3.81
N LYS A 182 -9.99 21.40 -4.64
CA LYS A 182 -9.13 22.35 -5.35
C LYS A 182 -9.91 23.24 -6.33
N ASP A 183 -10.91 22.69 -7.00
CA ASP A 183 -11.84 23.41 -7.88
C ASP A 183 -12.63 24.50 -7.14
N ARG A 184 -12.92 24.28 -5.85
CA ARG A 184 -13.54 25.25 -4.95
C ARG A 184 -12.53 26.21 -4.30
N GLY A 185 -11.24 26.02 -4.55
CA GLY A 185 -10.17 26.84 -3.96
C GLY A 185 -9.92 26.59 -2.47
N GLU A 186 -10.41 25.49 -1.89
CA GLU A 186 -10.28 25.20 -0.47
C GLU A 186 -8.84 24.77 -0.13
N LYS A 187 -8.21 25.49 0.81
CA LYS A 187 -6.81 25.28 1.23
C LYS A 187 -6.73 24.53 2.55
N LEU A 188 -5.68 23.73 2.69
CA LEU A 188 -5.29 23.14 3.98
C LEU A 188 -4.93 24.26 4.96
N SER A 189 -5.15 24.02 6.26
CA SER A 189 -4.64 24.91 7.29
C SER A 189 -3.11 24.94 7.27
N LEU A 190 -2.51 26.04 7.73
CA LEU A 190 -1.05 26.17 7.76
C LEU A 190 -0.37 25.08 8.58
N ASP A 191 -0.98 24.63 9.68
CA ASP A 191 -0.47 23.52 10.50
C ASP A 191 -0.46 22.19 9.73
N VAL A 192 -1.56 21.86 9.06
CA VAL A 192 -1.66 20.62 8.29
C VAL A 192 -0.72 20.66 7.09
N PHE A 193 -0.70 21.78 6.36
CA PHE A 193 0.19 21.94 5.21
C PHE A 193 1.67 21.92 5.60
N GLY A 194 2.04 22.49 6.75
CA GLY A 194 3.40 22.41 7.29
C GLY A 194 3.86 20.97 7.55
N LYS A 195 2.93 20.07 7.91
CA LYS A 195 3.21 18.64 8.15
C LYS A 195 3.22 17.77 6.89
N VAL A 196 2.69 18.26 5.78
CA VAL A 196 2.74 17.57 4.47
C VAL A 196 4.17 17.48 3.94
N GLY A 197 4.95 18.55 4.12
CA GLY A 197 6.35 18.59 3.72
C GLY A 197 7.28 17.77 4.62
N MET A 198 8.58 17.91 4.36
CA MET A 198 9.66 17.43 5.22
C MET A 198 10.56 18.60 5.58
N GLU A 199 10.96 18.70 6.84
CA GLU A 199 11.84 19.78 7.30
C GLU A 199 13.16 19.77 6.53
N GLY A 200 13.60 20.95 6.07
CA GLY A 200 14.84 21.10 5.29
C GLY A 200 14.73 20.70 3.82
N GLU A 201 13.61 20.15 3.36
CA GLU A 201 13.37 19.84 1.95
C GLU A 201 12.43 20.86 1.32
N THR A 202 12.85 21.39 0.17
CA THR A 202 12.13 22.46 -0.54
C THR A 202 11.15 21.89 -1.58
N ARG A 203 11.38 20.65 -2.02
CA ARG A 203 10.51 19.94 -2.95
C ARG A 203 9.33 19.33 -2.21
N SER A 204 8.19 19.23 -2.90
CA SER A 204 7.10 18.38 -2.42
C SER A 204 7.47 16.89 -2.55
N LEU A 205 6.77 16.01 -1.83
CA LEU A 205 6.91 14.56 -1.98
C LEU A 205 6.80 14.13 -3.45
N VAL A 206 5.81 14.66 -4.18
CA VAL A 206 5.61 14.35 -5.61
C VAL A 206 6.82 14.78 -6.43
N ALA A 207 7.34 16.00 -6.22
CA ALA A 207 8.51 16.48 -6.93
C ALA A 207 9.79 15.71 -6.55
N PHE A 208 9.90 15.24 -5.31
CA PHE A 208 11.01 14.42 -4.85
C PHE A 208 11.01 13.05 -5.52
N VAL A 209 9.85 12.37 -5.58
CA VAL A 209 9.73 11.00 -6.13
C VAL A 209 9.70 10.99 -7.66
N TYR A 210 9.04 11.96 -8.28
CA TYR A 210 8.78 11.97 -9.73
C TYR A 210 9.55 13.03 -10.52
N GLY A 211 10.23 13.96 -9.86
CA GLY A 211 10.86 15.11 -10.50
C GLY A 211 9.89 16.29 -10.68
N THR A 212 10.45 17.44 -11.05
CA THR A 212 9.74 18.73 -11.15
C THR A 212 9.23 19.06 -12.55
N GLU A 213 9.55 18.25 -13.56
CA GLU A 213 9.22 18.58 -14.96
C GLU A 213 7.79 18.18 -15.31
N GLN A 214 6.90 19.19 -15.38
CA GLN A 214 5.59 19.08 -16.01
C GLN A 214 5.74 18.58 -17.45
N GLY A 215 5.18 17.41 -17.75
CA GLY A 215 5.10 16.90 -19.12
C GLY A 215 6.06 15.76 -19.49
N GLN A 216 6.91 15.30 -18.57
CA GLN A 216 7.61 14.03 -18.82
C GLN A 216 6.59 12.87 -18.82
N LYS A 217 6.67 12.01 -19.84
CA LYS A 217 6.02 10.67 -19.91
C LYS A 217 6.43 9.73 -18.75
N GLY A 218 7.07 10.25 -17.69
CA GLY A 218 7.55 9.56 -16.49
C GLY A 218 7.11 10.20 -15.17
N GLY A 219 6.24 11.21 -15.19
CA GLY A 219 5.58 11.71 -13.98
C GLY A 219 4.64 10.68 -13.33
N MET A 220 4.12 11.01 -12.16
CA MET A 220 3.27 10.14 -11.32
C MET A 220 2.13 9.44 -12.10
N GLU A 221 1.27 10.20 -12.77
CA GLU A 221 0.16 9.66 -13.59
C GLU A 221 0.69 8.93 -14.84
N GLY A 222 1.77 9.42 -15.43
CA GLY A 222 2.39 8.79 -16.60
C GLY A 222 2.91 7.38 -16.32
N LEU A 223 3.36 7.10 -15.09
CA LEU A 223 3.73 5.74 -14.68
C LEU A 223 2.50 4.83 -14.57
N VAL A 224 1.39 5.33 -14.00
CA VAL A 224 0.12 4.59 -13.94
C VAL A 224 -0.34 4.21 -15.35
N ASP A 225 -0.37 5.18 -16.27
CA ASP A 225 -0.78 4.97 -17.66
C ASP A 225 0.13 3.96 -18.39
N ARG A 226 1.44 4.02 -18.15
CA ARG A 226 2.40 3.07 -18.74
C ARG A 226 2.16 1.63 -18.27
N VAL A 227 1.92 1.43 -16.97
CA VAL A 227 1.61 0.10 -16.43
C VAL A 227 0.28 -0.40 -16.99
N GLU A 228 -0.74 0.46 -17.06
CA GLU A 228 -2.04 0.09 -17.63
C GLU A 228 -1.92 -0.33 -19.10
N ARG A 229 -1.26 0.47 -19.95
CA ARG A 229 -1.04 0.10 -21.35
C ARG A 229 -0.30 -1.22 -21.48
N LEU A 230 0.75 -1.42 -20.68
CA LEU A 230 1.52 -2.66 -20.68
C LEU A 230 0.63 -3.88 -20.36
N ARG A 231 -0.27 -3.75 -19.37
CA ARG A 231 -1.21 -4.82 -19.00
C ARG A 231 -2.31 -5.05 -20.02
N LYS A 232 -2.83 -3.99 -20.66
CA LYS A 232 -3.77 -4.10 -21.79
C LYS A 232 -3.12 -4.64 -23.07
N GLY A 233 -1.79 -4.70 -23.08
CA GLY A 233 -1.02 -5.11 -24.25
C GLY A 233 -1.05 -4.10 -25.39
N GLU A 234 -1.30 -2.84 -25.07
CA GLU A 234 -1.25 -1.74 -26.01
C GLU A 234 0.21 -1.33 -26.28
N GLY A 235 0.58 -1.25 -27.55
CA GLY A 235 1.88 -0.74 -27.97
C GLY A 235 2.78 -1.79 -28.63
N LYS A 236 4.05 -1.81 -28.23
CA LYS A 236 5.15 -2.52 -28.92
C LYS A 236 5.01 -4.04 -28.78
N ASN A 237 5.65 -4.78 -29.68
CA ASN A 237 5.60 -6.25 -29.75
C ASN A 237 6.97 -6.90 -29.56
N GLY A 238 6.97 -8.17 -29.11
CA GLY A 238 8.18 -8.99 -29.02
C GLY A 238 9.26 -8.40 -28.12
N VAL A 239 10.45 -8.18 -28.68
CA VAL A 239 11.64 -7.67 -27.94
C VAL A 239 11.38 -6.28 -27.35
N GLU A 240 10.72 -5.41 -28.11
CA GLU A 240 10.47 -4.04 -27.67
C GLU A 240 9.51 -3.97 -26.48
N ARG A 241 8.52 -4.88 -26.44
CA ARG A 241 7.61 -5.00 -25.30
C ARG A 241 8.36 -5.42 -24.03
N ARG A 242 9.25 -6.40 -24.13
CA ARG A 242 10.07 -6.85 -22.99
C ARG A 242 10.99 -5.74 -22.49
N LYS A 243 11.54 -4.94 -23.41
CA LYS A 243 12.34 -3.77 -23.06
C LYS A 243 11.51 -2.72 -22.31
N GLU A 244 10.31 -2.41 -22.81
CA GLU A 244 9.38 -1.49 -22.14
C GLU A 244 8.96 -2.01 -20.75
N GLU A 245 8.66 -3.30 -20.62
CA GLU A 245 8.34 -3.93 -19.34
C GLU A 245 9.47 -3.79 -18.34
N TYR A 246 10.71 -4.05 -18.77
CA TYR A 246 11.89 -3.89 -17.93
C TYR A 246 12.09 -2.43 -17.50
N GLU A 247 11.99 -1.46 -18.42
CA GLU A 247 12.10 -0.03 -18.13
C GLU A 247 10.99 0.47 -17.18
N VAL A 248 9.78 -0.04 -17.34
CA VAL A 248 8.67 0.23 -16.41
C VAL A 248 8.94 -0.38 -15.04
N GLY A 249 9.43 -1.61 -14.99
CA GLY A 249 9.83 -2.28 -13.76
C GLY A 249 10.95 -1.55 -13.02
N GLU A 250 11.97 -1.05 -13.72
CA GLU A 250 13.04 -0.22 -13.12
C GLU A 250 12.46 1.07 -12.53
N ARG A 251 11.55 1.73 -13.24
CA ARG A 251 10.91 2.95 -12.73
C ARG A 251 10.06 2.71 -11.48
N ILE A 252 9.39 1.55 -11.38
CA ILE A 252 8.60 1.15 -10.19
C ILE A 252 9.49 0.90 -8.99
N VAL A 253 10.67 0.28 -9.20
CA VAL A 253 11.68 0.10 -8.15
C VAL A 253 12.18 1.46 -7.66
N ASP A 254 12.60 2.34 -8.57
CA ASP A 254 13.06 3.70 -8.24
C ASP A 254 11.98 4.53 -7.53
N GLU A 255 10.71 4.43 -7.96
CA GLU A 255 9.61 5.13 -7.29
C GLU A 255 9.50 4.73 -5.81
N LEU A 256 9.47 3.43 -5.52
CA LEU A 256 9.31 2.95 -4.15
C LEU A 256 10.57 3.18 -3.30
N GLU A 257 11.76 3.10 -3.91
CA GLU A 257 13.02 3.46 -3.27
C GLU A 257 13.03 4.92 -2.83
N ARG A 258 12.62 5.85 -3.69
CA ARG A 258 12.53 7.29 -3.36
C ARG A 258 11.46 7.58 -2.31
N VAL A 259 10.33 6.87 -2.34
CA VAL A 259 9.32 6.98 -1.26
C VAL A 259 9.91 6.50 0.06
N LEU A 260 10.63 5.38 0.08
CA LEU A 260 11.32 4.89 1.27
C LEU A 260 12.36 5.90 1.77
N GLU A 261 13.20 6.45 0.90
CA GLU A 261 14.20 7.47 1.24
C GLU A 261 13.55 8.69 1.91
N TRP A 262 12.49 9.23 1.30
CA TRP A 262 11.71 10.32 1.89
C TRP A 262 11.19 9.96 3.29
N CYS A 263 10.61 8.77 3.44
CA CYS A 263 10.06 8.33 4.72
C CYS A 263 11.15 8.15 5.78
N LYS A 264 12.33 7.64 5.42
CA LYS A 264 13.47 7.51 6.34
C LYS A 264 13.95 8.88 6.81
N SER A 265 14.05 9.85 5.91
CA SER A 265 14.44 11.21 6.27
C SER A 265 13.40 11.91 7.15
N LYS A 266 12.11 11.68 6.90
CA LYS A 266 11.01 12.33 7.64
C LYS A 266 10.70 11.67 8.99
N PHE A 267 10.75 10.34 9.07
CA PHE A 267 10.28 9.58 10.22
C PHE A 267 11.40 8.86 10.98
N GLY A 268 12.60 8.78 10.39
CA GLY A 268 13.70 7.98 10.90
C GLY A 268 13.60 6.49 10.53
N GLU A 269 14.66 5.75 10.87
CA GLU A 269 14.79 4.32 10.59
C GLU A 269 14.65 3.45 11.85
N GLY A 270 14.44 4.10 13.00
CA GLY A 270 14.35 3.46 14.30
C GLY A 270 13.03 2.74 14.51
N ARG A 271 13.03 1.90 15.55
CA ARG A 271 11.82 1.28 16.08
C ARG A 271 10.84 2.34 16.57
N TRP A 272 9.57 2.16 16.28
CA TRP A 272 8.48 3.04 16.65
C TRP A 272 7.45 2.29 17.49
N GLU A 273 7.61 2.38 18.82
CA GLU A 273 6.83 1.59 19.77
C GLU A 273 5.37 2.05 19.88
N ASP A 274 5.09 3.32 19.56
CA ASP A 274 3.73 3.87 19.52
C ASP A 274 3.50 4.64 18.22
N ALA A 275 2.90 3.96 17.25
CA ALA A 275 2.57 4.50 15.93
C ALA A 275 1.18 5.18 15.87
N ARG A 276 0.48 5.37 16.99
CA ARG A 276 -0.89 5.95 16.97
C ARG A 276 -0.95 7.35 16.38
N SER A 277 0.13 8.13 16.52
CA SER A 277 0.24 9.48 15.95
C SER A 277 0.36 9.49 14.43
N ALA A 278 0.72 8.37 13.81
CA ALA A 278 0.78 8.20 12.37
C ALA A 278 -0.61 8.04 11.74
N TRP A 279 -1.58 7.58 12.54
CA TRP A 279 -2.93 7.31 12.08
C TRP A 279 -3.70 8.61 12.02
N VAL A 280 -4.09 8.98 10.79
CA VAL A 280 -4.95 10.15 10.58
C VAL A 280 -6.39 9.64 10.69
N LYS A 281 -7.10 10.07 11.73
CA LYS A 281 -8.55 9.85 11.78
C LYS A 281 -9.18 10.55 10.59
N ASN A 282 -9.81 9.77 9.72
CA ASN A 282 -10.75 10.27 8.74
C ASN A 282 -11.82 11.13 9.43
N SER A 283 -12.28 12.19 8.76
CA SER A 283 -13.52 12.87 9.17
C SER A 283 -14.67 11.87 9.22
N GLU A 284 -15.69 12.09 10.07
CA GLU A 284 -16.87 11.22 10.15
C GLU A 284 -17.49 10.95 8.77
N GLU A 285 -17.56 11.98 7.90
CA GLU A 285 -18.00 11.85 6.51
C GLU A 285 -17.15 10.85 5.70
N VAL A 286 -15.83 10.84 5.89
CA VAL A 286 -14.92 9.92 5.18
C VAL A 286 -14.97 8.52 5.80
N ASN A 287 -15.19 8.40 7.11
CA ASN A 287 -15.44 7.12 7.77
C ASN A 287 -16.74 6.48 7.30
N GLU A 288 -17.85 7.24 7.27
CA GLU A 288 -19.13 6.73 6.77
C GLU A 288 -19.06 6.34 5.30
N ILE A 289 -18.38 7.14 4.48
CA ILE A 289 -18.13 6.80 3.08
C ILE A 289 -17.27 5.53 3.01
N SER A 290 -16.17 5.43 3.76
CA SER A 290 -15.30 4.25 3.80
C SER A 290 -16.06 3.00 4.24
N GLU A 291 -16.87 3.08 5.30
CA GLU A 291 -17.70 1.96 5.78
C GLU A 291 -18.73 1.55 4.73
N LYS A 292 -19.40 2.51 4.08
CA LYS A 292 -20.32 2.25 2.97
C LYS A 292 -19.61 1.62 1.77
N MET A 293 -18.36 2.00 1.48
CA MET A 293 -17.58 1.38 0.40
C MET A 293 -17.11 -0.04 0.77
N THR A 294 -16.75 -0.30 2.03
CA THR A 294 -16.19 -1.58 2.51
C THR A 294 -17.27 -2.62 2.83
N SER A 295 -18.46 -2.19 3.25
CA SER A 295 -19.54 -3.09 3.70
C SER A 295 -20.85 -2.97 2.91
N GLY A 296 -21.04 -1.88 2.15
CA GLY A 296 -22.30 -1.57 1.48
C GLY A 296 -22.29 -1.61 -0.05
N GLY A 297 -21.12 -1.73 -0.69
CA GLY A 297 -21.01 -1.70 -2.17
C GLY A 297 -21.39 -0.37 -2.82
N GLU A 298 -21.64 0.68 -2.03
CA GLU A 298 -22.00 2.02 -2.47
C GLU A 298 -20.84 2.98 -2.22
N GLY A 299 -20.13 3.34 -3.29
CA GLY A 299 -18.97 4.24 -3.23
C GLY A 299 -18.51 4.65 -4.63
N PHE A 300 -17.93 5.85 -4.76
CA PHE A 300 -17.29 6.29 -6.01
C PHE A 300 -15.99 5.51 -6.30
N ARG A 301 -15.46 4.78 -5.31
CA ARG A 301 -14.27 3.94 -5.39
C ARG A 301 -14.67 2.51 -5.02
N LYS A 302 -14.21 1.51 -5.76
CA LYS A 302 -14.32 0.10 -5.32
C LYS A 302 -13.05 -0.21 -4.53
N PHE A 303 -13.17 -0.84 -3.37
CA PHE A 303 -12.04 -1.33 -2.58
C PHE A 303 -12.06 -2.85 -2.59
#